data_AF-A0A7X0NKE6-F1
#
_entry.id   AF-A0A7X0NKE6-F1
#
_cell.length_a   1.000
_cell.length_b   1.000
_cell.length_c   1.000
_cell.angle_alpha   90.00
_cell.angle_beta   90.00
_cell.angle_gamma   90.00
#
_symmetry.space_group_name_H-M   'P 1'
#
loop_
_entity.id
_entity.type
_entity.pdbx_description
1 polymer ?
#
loop_
_entity_poly.entity_id
_entity_poly.type
_entity_poly.pdbx_seq_one_letter_code
_entity_poly.pdbx_strand_id
1 'polypeptide(L)' 'MSFFRLYKVQIIVYLILSFICGGVISIENGLIRGVGFSVVCSFFLIFISYISYRKSISKYGKNNIKK' A
#
# COMPACT_ATOMS: atom_id res chain seq x y z
N MET A 1 -19.35 -4.39 -7.34
CA MET A 1 -18.30 -4.65 -6.32
C MET A 1 -17.79 -3.30 -5.82
N SER A 2 -17.90 -2.94 -4.53
CA SER A 2 -17.54 -1.57 -4.10
C SER A 2 -16.05 -1.31 -4.30
N PHE A 3 -15.70 -0.14 -4.85
CA PHE A 3 -14.32 0.28 -5.15
C PHE A 3 -13.41 0.18 -3.91
N PHE A 4 -13.98 0.44 -2.73
CA PHE A 4 -13.32 0.27 -1.43
C PHE A 4 -12.91 -1.17 -1.11
N ARG A 5 -13.68 -2.16 -1.54
CA ARG A 5 -13.39 -3.58 -1.27
C ARG A 5 -12.21 -4.07 -2.11
N LEU A 6 -12.16 -3.69 -3.39
CA LEU A 6 -11.04 -4.00 -4.29
C LEU A 6 -9.74 -3.33 -3.81
N TYR A 7 -9.83 -2.10 -3.34
CA TYR A 7 -8.71 -1.34 -2.82
C TYR A 7 -8.10 -1.97 -1.54
N LYS A 8 -8.94 -2.43 -0.61
CA LYS A 8 -8.47 -3.18 0.58
C LYS A 8 -7.75 -4.48 0.20
N VAL A 9 -8.29 -5.22 -0.77
CA VAL A 9 -7.67 -6.46 -1.27
C VAL A 9 -6.31 -6.17 -1.90
N GLN A 10 -6.18 -5.10 -2.69
CA GLN A 10 -4.88 -4.71 -3.26
C GLN A 10 -3.84 -4.40 -2.18
N ILE A 11 -4.20 -3.63 -1.14
CA ILE A 11 -3.25 -3.33 -0.04
C ILE A 11 -2.73 -4.60 0.61
N ILE A 12 -3.62 -5.56 0.90
CA ILE A 12 -3.25 -6.84 1.54
C ILE A 12 -2.30 -7.64 0.65
N VAL A 13 -2.61 -7.74 -0.64
CA VAL A 13 -1.76 -8.45 -1.61
C VAL A 13 -0.37 -7.80 -1.72
N TYR A 14 -0.31 -6.47 -1.74
CA TYR A 14 0.96 -5.74 -1.77
C TYR A 14 1.79 -5.92 -0.48
N LEU A 15 1.14 -5.98 0.68
CA LEU A 15 1.81 -6.22 1.95
C LEU A 15 2.45 -7.61 1.99
N ILE A 16 1.71 -8.63 1.54
CA ILE A 16 2.20 -10.02 1.45
C ILE A 16 3.39 -10.09 0.49
N LEU A 17 3.29 -9.45 -0.68
CA LEU A 17 4.36 -9.43 -1.66
C LEU A 17 5.63 -8.75 -1.13
N SER A 18 5.47 -7.63 -0.41
CA SER A 18 6.57 -6.92 0.24
C SER A 18 7.26 -7.78 1.30
N PHE A 19 6.50 -8.58 2.05
CA PHE A 19 7.05 -9.44 3.10
C PHE A 19 7.85 -10.59 2.50
N ILE A 20 7.34 -11.21 1.43
CA ILE A 20 8.04 -12.29 0.71
C ILE A 20 9.32 -11.74 0.09
N CYS A 21 9.25 -10.61 -0.61
CA CYS A 21 10.40 -10.02 -1.28
C CYS A 21 11.46 -9.54 -0.26
N GLY A 22 11.05 -8.89 0.83
CA GLY A 22 11.95 -8.52 1.92
C GLY A 22 12.61 -9.73 2.60
N GLY A 23 11.87 -10.83 2.76
CA GLY A 23 12.37 -12.10 3.29
C GLY A 23 13.42 -12.76 2.38
N VAL A 24 13.15 -12.83 1.07
CA VAL A 24 14.10 -13.39 0.08
C VAL A 24 15.39 -12.57 0.06
N ILE A 25 15.28 -11.24 0.05
CA ILE A 25 16.45 -10.34 0.08
C ILE A 25 17.23 -10.48 1.39
N SER A 26 16.54 -10.71 2.52
CA SER A 26 17.18 -10.98 3.82
C SER A 26 18.03 -12.25 3.78
N ILE A 27 17.56 -13.29 3.09
CA ILE A 27 18.25 -14.58 2.96
C ILE A 27 19.46 -14.47 2.03
N GLU A 28 19.35 -13.78 0.89
CA GLU A 28 20.47 -13.65 -0.07
C GLU A 28 21.54 -12.66 0.36
N ASN A 29 21.13 -11.50 0.89
CA ASN A 29 22.01 -10.33 1.03
C ASN A 29 22.22 -9.89 2.50
N GLY A 30 21.70 -10.66 3.45
CA GLY A 30 21.81 -10.39 4.88
C GLY A 30 20.68 -9.52 5.43
N LEU A 31 20.46 -9.69 6.74
CA LEU A 31 19.27 -9.22 7.45
C LEU A 31 19.02 -7.70 7.32
N ILE A 32 20.09 -6.90 7.33
CA ILE A 32 20.03 -5.43 7.25
C ILE A 32 19.46 -4.96 5.92
N ARG A 33 19.82 -5.65 4.80
CA ARG A 33 19.32 -5.30 3.47
C ARG A 33 17.86 -5.69 3.27
N GLY A 34 17.44 -6.84 3.81
CA GLY A 34 16.03 -7.28 3.79
C GLY A 34 15.11 -6.37 4.61
N VAL A 35 15.58 -5.93 5.79
CA VAL A 35 14.85 -4.96 6.62
C VAL A 35 14.77 -3.60 5.92
N GLY A 36 15.87 -3.12 5.34
CA GLY A 36 15.89 -1.86 4.57
C GLY A 36 14.88 -1.86 3.41
N PHE A 37 14.82 -2.95 2.65
CA PHE A 37 13.85 -3.10 1.57
C PHE A 37 12.40 -3.09 2.07
N SER A 38 12.12 -3.81 3.17
CA SER A 38 10.78 -3.89 3.76
C SER A 38 10.27 -2.53 4.28
N VAL A 39 11.16 -1.70 4.82
CA VAL A 39 10.84 -0.33 5.28
C VAL A 39 10.50 0.56 4.08
N VAL A 40 11.31 0.53 3.02
CA VAL A 40 11.07 1.33 1.80
C VAL A 40 9.73 0.96 1.16
N CYS A 41 9.42 -0.34 1.03
CA CYS A 41 8.14 -0.79 0.52
C CYS A 41 6.96 -0.34 1.38
N SER A 42 7.12 -0.36 2.71
CA SER A 42 6.08 0.12 3.63
C SER A 42 5.81 1.62 3.46
N PHE A 43 6.85 2.45 3.33
CA PHE A 43 6.71 3.87 3.01
C PHE A 43 6.02 4.11 1.67
N PHE A 44 6.39 3.33 0.64
CA PHE A 44 5.77 3.42 -0.68
C PHE A 44 4.28 3.08 -0.65
N LEU A 45 3.90 2.06 0.13
CA LEU A 45 2.50 1.68 0.32
C LEU A 45 1.69 2.75 1.07
N ILE A 46 2.26 3.35 2.11
CA ILE A 46 1.63 4.48 2.82
C ILE A 46 1.42 5.65 1.85
N PHE A 47 2.41 5.94 1.00
CA PHE A 47 2.33 7.03 0.02
C PHE A 47 1.25 6.81 -1.05
N ILE A 48 1.21 5.62 -1.65
CA ILE A 48 0.13 5.22 -2.58
C ILE A 48 -1.21 5.28 -1.85
N SER A 49 -1.24 4.87 -0.58
CA SER A 49 -2.47 4.84 0.20
C SER A 49 -3.02 6.24 0.47
N TYR A 50 -2.13 7.16 0.85
CA TYR A 50 -2.44 8.56 1.01
C TYR A 50 -2.95 9.21 -0.30
N ILE A 51 -2.29 8.95 -1.45
CA ILE A 51 -2.73 9.46 -2.75
C ILE A 51 -4.11 8.92 -3.12
N SER A 52 -4.34 7.62 -2.94
CA SER A 52 -5.61 6.98 -3.25
C SER A 52 -6.73 7.51 -2.35
N TYR A 53 -6.46 7.68 -1.06
CA TYR A 53 -7.37 8.29 -0.10
C TYR A 53 -7.71 9.74 -0.48
N ARG A 54 -6.72 10.56 -0.85
CA ARG A 54 -6.95 11.94 -1.29
C ARG A 54 -7.77 12.00 -2.59
N LYS A 55 -7.49 11.14 -3.56
CA LYS A 55 -8.31 10.99 -4.79
C LYS A 55 -9.74 10.56 -4.46
N SER A 56 -9.91 9.65 -3.51
CA SER A 56 -11.22 9.19 -3.05
C SER A 56 -12.01 10.33 -2.38
N ILE A 57 -11.41 11.09 -1.46
CA ILE A 57 -12.04 12.30 -0.87
C ILE A 57 -12.44 13.29 -1.97
N SER A 58 -11.58 13.55 -2.95
CA SER A 58 -11.91 14.47 -4.04
C SER A 58 -13.08 13.98 -4.89
N LYS A 59 -13.28 12.66 -5.01
CA LYS A 59 -14.32 12.06 -5.87
C LYS A 59 -15.64 11.84 -5.13
N TYR A 60 -15.60 11.51 -3.85
CA TYR A 60 -16.79 11.26 -3.01
C TYR A 60 -17.20 12.46 -2.14
N GLY A 61 -16.27 13.35 -1.78
CA GLY A 61 -16.56 14.59 -1.04
C GLY A 61 -17.35 15.62 -1.87
N LYS A 62 -17.19 15.61 -3.20
CA LYS A 62 -17.97 16.47 -4.11
C LYS A 62 -19.45 16.07 -4.22
N ASN A 63 -19.80 14.82 -3.94
CA ASN A 63 -21.18 14.33 -4.03
C ASN A 63 -22.01 14.59 -2.77
N ASN A 64 -21.40 15.07 -1.67
CA ASN A 64 -22.12 15.42 -0.43
C ASN A 64 -22.39 16.93 -0.27
N ILE A 65 -21.98 17.78 -1.23
CA ILE A 65 -22.24 19.23 -1.21
C ILE A 65 -23.43 19.60 -2.13
N LYS A 66 -24.01 18.62 -2.85
CA LYS A 66 -25.12 18.81 -3.79
C LYS A 66 -26.44 18.19 -3.31
N LYS A 67 -26.65 18.08 -2.00
CA LYS A 67 -27.96 17.71 -1.46
C LYS A 67 -28.47 18.78 -0.52
#